data_AF-A0AAE9MWP3-F1
#
_entry.id   AF-A0AAE9MWP3-F1
#
_cell.length_a   1.000
_cell.length_b   1.000
_cell.length_c   1.000
_cell.angle_alpha   90.00
_cell.angle_beta   90.00
_cell.angle_gamma   90.00
#
_symmetry.space_group_name_H-M   'P 1'
#
loop_
_entity.id
_entity.type
_entity.pdbx_description
1 polymer ?
#
loop_
_entity_poly.entity_id
_entity_poly.type
_entity_poly.pdbx_seq_one_letter_code
_entity_poly.pdbx_strand_id
1 'polypeptide(L)'
;MKIKKLIFIFLLLSGILFNLNAGERTVPVDMIIMIDKSLSMQEAGKFDSLKQWVLDELVDQIITYGDWISIYQFYENPEHLLSIEVKDRNDTDKIINTINSILPNGRFTDVGKALDKIQEAINERTENGRYKVLLMLTDLEQDAPITSKYGGKQKKFSSPYLIESRIIKHDNWYEITVDMGLQDRVVKTSKALFSDIIKNDDKERLHSDETKALIKKNQP
;
A
#
# COMPACT_ATOMS: atom_id res chain seq x y z
N MET A 1 -53.33 13.54 17.16
CA MET A 1 -52.23 14.29 16.49
C MET A 1 -50.87 14.20 17.22
N LYS A 2 -50.83 14.06 18.56
CA LYS A 2 -49.57 14.05 19.34
C LYS A 2 -48.69 12.80 19.14
N ILE A 3 -49.28 11.61 19.03
CA ILE A 3 -48.53 10.34 18.88
C ILE A 3 -47.83 10.23 17.51
N LYS A 4 -48.48 10.69 16.43
CA LYS A 4 -47.87 10.71 15.08
C LYS A 4 -46.65 11.65 15.00
N LYS A 5 -46.69 12.79 15.70
CA LYS A 5 -45.53 13.69 15.84
C LYS A 5 -44.41 13.05 16.66
N LEU A 6 -44.73 12.31 17.72
CA LEU A 6 -43.73 11.62 18.55
C LEU A 6 -43.01 10.52 17.77
N ILE A 7 -43.76 9.72 17.00
CA ILE A 7 -43.20 8.66 16.12
C ILE A 7 -42.31 9.28 15.04
N PHE A 8 -42.72 10.40 14.45
CA PHE A 8 -41.92 11.10 13.44
C PHE A 8 -40.60 11.62 14.02
N ILE A 9 -40.62 12.21 15.22
CA ILE A 9 -39.41 12.67 15.92
C ILE A 9 -38.48 11.48 16.25
N PHE A 10 -39.04 10.35 16.68
CA PHE A 10 -38.27 9.15 16.98
C PHE A 10 -37.61 8.55 15.72
N LEU A 11 -38.31 8.52 14.58
CA LEU A 11 -37.75 8.10 13.28
C LEU A 11 -36.64 9.06 12.80
N LEU A 12 -36.80 10.36 13.04
CA LEU A 12 -35.79 11.37 12.68
C LEU A 12 -34.54 11.26 13.56
N LEU A 13 -34.69 11.03 14.87
CA LEU A 13 -33.55 10.77 15.77
C LEU A 13 -32.85 9.44 15.47
N SER A 14 -33.61 8.39 15.14
CA SER A 14 -33.07 7.09 14.72
C SER A 14 -32.21 7.25 13.46
N GLY A 15 -32.71 7.97 12.45
CA GLY A 15 -31.95 8.24 11.22
C GLY A 15 -30.63 8.98 11.46
N ILE A 16 -30.54 9.86 12.45
CA ILE A 16 -29.30 10.60 12.76
C ILE A 16 -28.27 9.69 13.45
N LEU A 17 -28.71 8.76 14.31
CA LEU A 17 -27.81 7.86 15.06
C LEU A 17 -27.14 6.79 14.18
N PHE A 18 -27.79 6.37 13.09
CA PHE A 18 -27.24 5.34 12.19
C PHE A 18 -26.28 5.89 11.11
N ASN A 19 -26.20 7.21 10.92
CA ASN A 19 -25.32 7.83 9.93
C ASN A 19 -23.93 8.21 10.46
N LEU A 20 -23.62 7.93 11.73
CA LEU A 20 -22.34 8.30 12.35
C LEU A 20 -21.15 7.39 12.00
N ASN A 21 -21.37 6.28 11.30
CA ASN A 21 -20.31 5.34 10.89
C ASN A 21 -20.20 5.26 9.36
N ALA A 22 -20.33 6.38 8.67
CA ALA A 22 -20.16 6.44 7.22
C ALA A 22 -18.66 6.41 6.88
N GLY A 23 -18.14 5.21 6.61
CA GLY A 23 -16.94 5.05 5.76
C GLY A 23 -15.63 4.64 6.43
N GLU A 24 -15.58 4.40 7.74
CA GLU A 24 -14.34 3.93 8.37
C GLU A 24 -14.01 2.49 7.96
N ARG A 25 -12.76 2.25 7.59
CA ARG A 25 -12.25 0.91 7.29
C ARG A 25 -12.34 0.06 8.55
N THR A 26 -13.07 -1.05 8.46
CA THR A 26 -13.34 -1.95 9.60
C THR A 26 -12.32 -3.07 9.78
N VAL A 27 -11.47 -3.31 8.78
CA VAL A 27 -10.47 -4.39 8.79
C VAL A 27 -9.07 -3.79 8.89
N PRO A 28 -8.33 -4.05 9.98
CA PRO A 28 -6.94 -3.62 10.12
C PRO A 28 -6.04 -4.18 9.02
N VAL A 29 -5.04 -3.40 8.60
CA VAL A 29 -4.07 -3.80 7.56
C VAL A 29 -2.66 -3.89 8.14
N ASP A 30 -1.76 -4.56 7.43
CA ASP A 30 -0.33 -4.39 7.63
C ASP A 30 0.20 -3.50 6.50
N MET A 31 0.74 -2.35 6.86
CA MET A 31 1.26 -1.36 5.93
C MET A 31 2.78 -1.26 6.08
N ILE A 32 3.49 -1.39 4.97
CA ILE A 32 4.93 -1.15 4.89
C ILE A 32 5.14 0.13 4.09
N ILE A 33 5.74 1.12 4.71
CA ILE A 33 6.01 2.44 4.15
C ILE A 33 7.52 2.54 3.90
N MET A 34 7.91 2.78 2.66
CA MET A 34 9.29 2.88 2.21
C MET A 34 9.54 4.28 1.67
N ILE A 35 10.37 5.05 2.36
CA ILE A 35 10.59 6.47 2.07
C ILE A 35 11.96 6.67 1.46
N ASP A 36 11.97 7.20 0.24
CA ASP A 36 13.19 7.62 -0.43
C ASP A 36 13.74 8.88 0.24
N LYS A 37 14.98 8.78 0.71
CA LYS A 37 15.71 9.88 1.32
C LYS A 37 16.98 10.25 0.54
N SER A 38 17.01 9.92 -0.74
CA SER A 38 18.09 10.32 -1.64
C SER A 38 18.17 11.84 -1.82
N LEU A 39 19.31 12.33 -2.29
CA LEU A 39 19.55 13.76 -2.51
C LEU A 39 18.64 14.35 -3.59
N SER A 40 18.21 13.55 -4.58
CA SER A 40 17.27 14.01 -5.61
C SER A 40 15.91 14.39 -5.02
N MET A 41 15.55 13.85 -3.85
CA MET A 41 14.36 14.22 -3.09
C MET A 41 14.49 15.57 -2.38
N GLN A 42 15.71 16.08 -2.17
CA GLN A 42 15.89 17.44 -1.63
C GLN A 42 15.56 18.51 -2.68
N GLU A 43 15.70 18.17 -3.96
CA GLU A 43 15.49 19.12 -5.05
C GLU A 43 14.03 19.59 -5.11
N ALA A 44 13.83 20.88 -5.37
CA ALA A 44 12.52 21.49 -5.58
C ALA A 44 11.47 21.24 -4.46
N GLY A 45 11.92 20.97 -3.22
CA GLY A 45 11.02 20.76 -2.08
C GLY A 45 10.22 19.46 -2.12
N LYS A 46 10.60 18.48 -2.96
CA LYS A 46 9.92 17.18 -3.09
C LYS A 46 9.73 16.51 -1.73
N PHE A 47 10.79 16.44 -0.92
CA PHE A 47 10.75 15.76 0.37
C PHE A 47 9.85 16.46 1.39
N ASP A 48 9.79 17.79 1.38
CA ASP A 48 8.90 18.54 2.28
C ASP A 48 7.42 18.30 1.92
N SER A 49 7.10 18.34 0.62
CA SER A 49 5.76 17.99 0.10
C SER A 49 5.38 16.55 0.44
N LEU A 50 6.30 15.60 0.24
CA LEU A 50 6.11 14.20 0.63
C LEU A 50 5.85 14.06 2.12
N LYS A 51 6.66 14.71 2.96
CA LYS A 51 6.51 14.65 4.41
C LYS A 51 5.15 15.21 4.85
N GLN A 52 4.73 16.34 4.29
CA GLN A 52 3.41 16.90 4.57
C GLN A 52 2.29 15.94 4.16
N TRP A 53 2.34 15.39 2.95
CA TRP A 53 1.34 14.42 2.50
C TRP A 53 1.27 13.18 3.40
N VAL A 54 2.43 12.65 3.83
CA VAL A 54 2.45 11.51 4.76
C VAL A 54 1.79 11.87 6.09
N LEU A 55 2.03 13.07 6.63
CA LEU A 55 1.44 13.46 7.91
C LEU A 55 -0.06 13.74 7.78
N ASP A 56 -0.47 14.48 6.75
CA ASP A 56 -1.83 15.01 6.61
C ASP A 56 -2.81 13.99 6.01
N GLU A 57 -2.35 13.15 5.08
CA GLU A 57 -3.20 12.19 4.39
C GLU A 57 -2.99 10.78 4.96
N LEU A 58 -1.75 10.31 5.00
CA LEU A 58 -1.49 8.93 5.42
C LEU A 58 -1.72 8.73 6.92
N VAL A 59 -1.12 9.58 7.76
CA VAL A 59 -1.19 9.42 9.22
C VAL A 59 -2.53 9.89 9.79
N ASP A 60 -3.04 11.05 9.35
CA ASP A 60 -4.28 11.60 9.93
C ASP A 60 -5.55 10.96 9.37
N GLN A 61 -5.57 10.55 8.09
CA GLN A 61 -6.80 10.09 7.43
C GLN A 61 -6.83 8.59 7.09
N ILE A 62 -5.70 7.96 6.79
CA ILE A 62 -5.67 6.58 6.28
C ILE A 62 -5.34 5.56 7.39
N ILE A 63 -4.37 5.86 8.25
CA ILE A 63 -3.97 4.99 9.36
C ILE A 63 -5.06 4.99 10.43
N THR A 64 -5.50 3.80 10.84
CA THR A 64 -6.51 3.64 11.87
C THR A 64 -6.04 2.70 12.98
N TYR A 65 -6.73 2.72 14.12
CA TYR A 65 -6.40 1.85 15.23
C TYR A 65 -6.55 0.37 14.84
N GLY A 66 -5.59 -0.43 15.30
CA GLY A 66 -5.42 -1.84 14.98
C GLY A 66 -4.49 -2.09 13.80
N ASP A 67 -4.13 -1.09 13.00
CA ASP A 67 -3.16 -1.24 11.93
C ASP A 67 -1.77 -1.60 12.45
N TRP A 68 -1.04 -2.36 11.65
CA TRP A 68 0.38 -2.57 11.87
C TRP A 68 1.15 -1.78 10.82
N ILE A 69 2.02 -0.89 11.25
CA ILE A 69 2.79 0.01 10.40
C ILE A 69 4.27 -0.34 10.54
N SER A 70 4.97 -0.46 9.41
CA SER A 70 6.42 -0.59 9.37
C SER A 70 7.02 0.47 8.46
N ILE A 71 7.92 1.29 8.99
CA ILE A 71 8.53 2.41 8.29
C ILE A 71 9.98 2.09 8.02
N TYR A 72 10.35 2.22 6.75
CA TYR A 72 11.72 2.13 6.27
C TYR A 72 12.09 3.42 5.57
N GLN A 73 13.36 3.80 5.67
CA GLN A 73 13.97 4.79 4.79
C GLN A 73 14.97 4.09 3.87
N PHE A 74 15.21 4.63 2.68
CA PHE A 74 16.24 4.07 1.81
C PHE A 74 16.91 5.15 0.95
N TYR A 75 18.14 4.85 0.57
CA TYR A 75 18.86 5.54 -0.50
C TYR A 75 19.75 4.49 -1.18
N GLU A 76 20.70 3.90 -0.45
CA GLU A 76 21.52 2.77 -0.93
C GLU A 76 21.07 1.44 -0.35
N ASN A 77 20.86 1.40 0.96
CA ASN A 77 20.36 0.22 1.66
C ASN A 77 19.08 0.63 2.40
N PRO A 78 18.04 -0.20 2.38
CA PRO A 78 16.85 0.02 3.19
C PRO A 78 17.18 -0.12 4.68
N GLU A 79 16.74 0.85 5.46
CA GLU A 79 16.92 0.91 6.90
C GLU A 79 15.56 0.94 7.58
N HIS A 80 15.36 0.03 8.52
CA HIS A 80 14.16 -0.03 9.34
C HIS A 80 14.19 1.06 10.42
N LEU A 81 13.10 1.80 10.57
CA LEU A 81 12.99 2.88 11.55
C LEU A 81 12.00 2.55 12.67
N LEU A 82 10.85 1.95 12.34
CA LEU A 82 9.77 1.69 13.29
C LEU A 82 8.92 0.53 12.79
N SER A 83 8.52 -0.37 13.68
CA SER A 83 7.35 -1.24 13.47
C SER A 83 6.46 -1.16 14.69
N ILE A 84 5.18 -0.89 14.49
CA ILE A 84 4.23 -0.68 15.58
C ILE A 84 2.82 -1.11 15.19
N GLU A 85 2.10 -1.69 16.13
CA GLU A 85 0.65 -1.81 16.04
C GLU A 85 0.03 -0.56 16.67
N VAL A 86 -0.79 0.17 15.92
CA VAL A 86 -1.37 1.45 16.34
C VAL A 86 -2.54 1.18 17.28
N LYS A 87 -2.34 1.38 18.58
CA LYS A 87 -3.38 1.12 19.59
C LYS A 87 -4.06 2.38 20.08
N ASP A 88 -3.31 3.48 20.06
CA ASP A 88 -3.75 4.77 20.55
C ASP A 88 -3.00 5.91 19.87
N ARG A 89 -3.32 7.14 20.28
CA ARG A 89 -2.70 8.35 19.73
C ARG A 89 -1.21 8.48 20.03
N ASN A 90 -0.71 7.89 21.13
CA ASN A 90 0.71 7.93 21.44
C ASN A 90 1.52 7.07 20.45
N ASP A 91 0.94 5.98 19.92
CA ASP A 91 1.54 5.23 18.82
C ASP A 91 1.55 6.03 17.51
N THR A 92 0.49 6.78 17.23
CA THR A 92 0.46 7.75 16.12
C THR A 92 1.56 8.82 16.27
N ASP A 93 1.75 9.37 17.46
CA ASP A 93 2.79 10.37 17.73
C ASP A 93 4.20 9.79 17.50
N LYS A 94 4.44 8.51 17.81
CA LYS A 94 5.70 7.84 17.47
C LYS A 94 5.91 7.78 15.96
N ILE A 95 4.88 7.45 15.18
CA ILE A 95 4.94 7.45 13.71
C ILE A 95 5.30 8.84 13.20
N ILE A 96 4.60 9.88 13.67
CA ILE A 96 4.85 11.29 13.29
C ILE A 96 6.30 11.68 13.58
N ASN A 97 6.80 11.37 14.79
CA ASN A 97 8.18 11.67 15.18
C ASN A 97 9.20 10.93 14.31
N THR A 98 8.94 9.65 14.00
CA THR A 98 9.79 8.87 13.08
C THR A 98 9.83 9.51 11.70
N ILE A 99 8.70 9.86 11.10
CA ILE A 99 8.64 10.52 9.79
C ILE A 99 9.37 11.87 9.80
N ASN A 100 9.17 12.68 10.84
CA ASN A 100 9.81 13.98 10.98
C ASN A 100 11.34 13.88 11.08
N SER A 101 11.86 12.79 11.65
CA SER A 101 13.30 12.55 11.81
C SER A 101 14.03 12.22 10.51
N ILE A 102 13.31 11.88 9.44
CA ILE A 102 13.92 11.52 8.16
C ILE A 102 14.42 12.79 7.46
N LEU A 103 15.67 12.72 7.00
CA LEU A 103 16.38 13.77 6.26
C LEU A 103 16.79 13.26 4.86
N PRO A 104 16.54 14.03 3.78
CA PRO A 104 16.87 13.64 2.40
C PRO A 104 18.36 13.87 2.11
N ASN A 105 19.23 13.02 2.64
CA ASN A 105 20.70 13.19 2.58
C ASN A 105 21.45 11.99 1.97
N GLY A 106 20.74 11.06 1.33
CA GLY A 106 21.30 9.85 0.73
C GLY A 106 21.93 10.07 -0.64
N ARG A 107 23.16 9.60 -0.87
CA ARG A 107 23.90 9.88 -2.12
C ARG A 107 23.46 9.08 -3.35
N PHE A 108 22.70 8.01 -3.14
CA PHE A 108 22.32 7.03 -4.14
C PHE A 108 20.82 6.74 -4.03
N THR A 109 20.25 6.11 -5.05
CA THR A 109 18.86 5.66 -5.01
C THR A 109 18.75 4.24 -5.59
N ASP A 110 18.58 3.26 -4.72
CA ASP A 110 18.50 1.84 -5.03
C ASP A 110 17.11 1.30 -4.74
N VAL A 111 16.19 1.62 -5.66
CA VAL A 111 14.79 1.16 -5.63
C VAL A 111 14.70 -0.38 -5.68
N GLY A 112 15.64 -1.04 -6.35
CA GLY A 112 15.66 -2.50 -6.44
C GLY A 112 15.89 -3.17 -5.08
N LYS A 113 16.89 -2.72 -4.32
CA LYS A 113 17.10 -3.21 -2.94
C LYS A 113 15.94 -2.85 -2.03
N ALA A 114 15.32 -1.69 -2.21
CA ALA A 114 14.11 -1.33 -1.46
C ALA A 114 13.00 -2.34 -1.67
N LEU A 115 12.70 -2.72 -2.92
CA LEU A 115 11.71 -3.73 -3.24
C LEU A 115 12.08 -5.12 -2.70
N ASP A 116 13.35 -5.52 -2.75
CA ASP A 116 13.80 -6.78 -2.14
C ASP A 116 13.52 -6.78 -0.63
N LYS A 117 13.82 -5.68 0.08
CA LYS A 117 13.58 -5.60 1.52
C LYS A 117 12.09 -5.64 1.87
N ILE A 118 11.27 -4.99 1.05
CA ILE A 118 9.82 -5.04 1.20
C ILE A 118 9.32 -6.48 1.09
N GLN A 119 9.80 -7.24 0.10
CA GLN A 119 9.41 -8.63 -0.07
C GLN A 119 9.78 -9.47 1.17
N GLU A 120 10.95 -9.24 1.76
CA GLU A 120 11.35 -9.88 3.02
C GLU A 120 10.38 -9.53 4.15
N ALA A 121 10.11 -8.23 4.37
CA ALA A 121 9.23 -7.76 5.43
C ALA A 121 7.78 -8.26 5.29
N ILE A 122 7.31 -8.43 4.05
CA ILE A 122 6.00 -9.04 3.76
C ILE A 122 6.02 -10.53 4.12
N ASN A 123 7.05 -11.26 3.68
CA ASN A 123 7.16 -12.70 3.90
C ASN A 123 7.13 -13.08 5.39
N GLU A 124 7.70 -12.22 6.24
CA GLU A 124 7.65 -12.37 7.71
C GLU A 124 6.22 -12.29 8.29
N ARG A 125 5.24 -11.78 7.52
CA ARG A 125 3.87 -11.52 7.98
C ARG A 125 2.79 -12.15 7.11
N THR A 126 3.15 -12.96 6.12
CA THR A 126 2.21 -13.60 5.19
C THR A 126 1.16 -14.45 5.91
N GLU A 127 1.52 -15.09 7.02
CA GLU A 127 0.67 -16.08 7.69
C GLU A 127 -0.44 -15.48 8.56
N ASN A 128 -0.41 -14.19 8.88
CA ASN A 128 -1.40 -13.60 9.80
C ASN A 128 -2.77 -13.30 9.14
N GLY A 129 -2.92 -13.54 7.83
CA GLY A 129 -4.17 -13.35 7.09
C GLY A 129 -4.62 -11.90 6.90
N ARG A 130 -3.85 -10.91 7.38
CA ARG A 130 -4.17 -9.48 7.22
C ARG A 130 -3.79 -8.99 5.83
N TYR A 131 -4.59 -8.09 5.27
CA TYR A 131 -4.28 -7.46 3.99
C TYR A 131 -2.99 -6.63 4.08
N LYS A 132 -2.16 -6.71 3.04
CA LYS A 132 -0.83 -6.10 2.98
C LYS A 132 -0.83 -4.95 1.99
N VAL A 133 -0.44 -3.78 2.48
CA VAL A 133 -0.26 -2.58 1.66
C VAL A 133 1.22 -2.22 1.66
N LEU A 134 1.82 -2.19 0.48
CA LEU A 134 3.10 -1.56 0.29
C LEU A 134 2.89 -0.13 -0.22
N LEU A 135 3.54 0.83 0.43
CA LEU A 135 3.63 2.20 0.00
C LEU A 135 5.10 2.59 -0.20
N MET A 136 5.50 2.92 -1.42
CA MET A 136 6.82 3.46 -1.72
C MET A 136 6.67 4.91 -2.17
N LEU A 137 7.43 5.80 -1.54
CA LEU A 137 7.40 7.24 -1.80
C LEU A 137 8.78 7.67 -2.32
N THR A 138 8.87 8.02 -3.59
CA THR A 138 10.15 8.26 -4.31
C THR A 138 9.92 9.14 -5.53
N ASP A 139 10.95 9.78 -6.08
CA ASP A 139 10.90 10.43 -7.39
C ASP A 139 11.15 9.49 -8.57
N LEU A 140 11.29 8.17 -8.31
CA LEU A 140 11.54 7.10 -9.27
C LEU A 140 12.90 7.15 -9.97
N GLU A 141 13.77 8.11 -9.63
CA GLU A 141 15.10 8.20 -10.17
C GLU A 141 15.97 7.10 -9.55
N GLN A 142 16.52 6.22 -10.37
CA GLN A 142 17.48 5.23 -9.90
C GLN A 142 18.90 5.70 -10.17
N ASP A 143 19.70 5.70 -9.12
CA ASP A 143 21.14 5.94 -9.14
C ASP A 143 21.80 5.00 -8.13
N ALA A 144 21.71 3.70 -8.41
CA ALA A 144 22.24 2.68 -7.52
C ALA A 144 23.75 2.55 -7.73
N PRO A 145 24.54 2.34 -6.65
CA PRO A 145 25.98 2.18 -6.78
C PRO A 145 26.31 0.94 -7.63
N ILE A 146 27.43 0.97 -8.35
CA ILE A 146 27.84 -0.13 -9.25
C ILE A 146 28.03 -1.47 -8.53
N THR A 147 28.24 -1.44 -7.21
CA THR A 147 28.35 -2.62 -6.34
C THR A 147 26.99 -3.28 -6.06
N SER A 148 25.88 -2.60 -6.33
CA SER A 148 24.54 -3.18 -6.18
C SER A 148 24.21 -4.14 -7.32
N LYS A 149 23.43 -5.18 -7.01
CA LYS A 149 22.78 -6.05 -8.01
C LYS A 149 21.94 -5.24 -9.01
N TYR A 150 21.42 -4.08 -8.59
CA TYR A 150 20.64 -3.16 -9.40
C TYR A 150 21.44 -1.93 -9.84
N GLY A 151 22.78 -2.02 -9.82
CA GLY A 151 23.68 -0.89 -10.07
C GLY A 151 23.46 -0.22 -11.42
N GLY A 152 23.64 1.11 -11.44
CA GLY A 152 23.50 1.94 -12.62
C GLY A 152 22.48 3.06 -12.46
N LYS A 153 22.46 3.95 -13.46
CA LYS A 153 21.53 5.08 -13.53
C LYS A 153 20.40 4.81 -14.49
N GLN A 154 19.17 4.95 -14.03
CA GLN A 154 17.97 4.84 -14.87
C GLN A 154 16.97 5.92 -14.46
N LYS A 155 16.41 6.63 -15.46
CA LYS A 155 15.40 7.68 -15.20
C LYS A 155 14.11 7.15 -14.59
N LYS A 156 13.82 5.86 -14.77
CA LYS A 156 12.66 5.18 -14.20
C LYS A 156 13.00 3.71 -14.04
N PHE A 157 12.97 3.21 -12.80
CA PHE A 157 13.15 1.79 -12.55
C PHE A 157 11.92 1.00 -13.03
N SER A 158 12.15 -0.09 -13.76
CA SER A 158 11.11 -1.03 -14.20
C SER A 158 11.29 -2.34 -13.46
N SER A 159 10.23 -2.81 -12.80
CA SER A 159 10.22 -4.06 -12.04
C SER A 159 8.87 -4.76 -12.20
N PRO A 160 8.82 -6.10 -12.27
CA PRO A 160 7.55 -6.84 -12.29
C PRO A 160 6.61 -6.46 -11.15
N TYR A 161 7.14 -6.09 -9.98
CA TYR A 161 6.37 -5.63 -8.82
C TYR A 161 5.67 -4.28 -9.05
N LEU A 162 6.15 -3.49 -10.00
CA LEU A 162 5.59 -2.19 -10.37
C LEU A 162 4.58 -2.30 -11.53
N ILE A 163 4.38 -3.48 -12.12
CA ILE A 163 3.45 -3.67 -13.25
C ILE A 163 1.99 -3.55 -12.80
N GLU A 164 1.69 -4.08 -11.61
CA GLU A 164 0.35 -4.04 -11.00
C GLU A 164 0.25 -2.96 -9.90
N SER A 165 1.20 -2.03 -9.86
CA SER A 165 1.21 -0.96 -8.87
C SER A 165 0.32 0.19 -9.30
N ARG A 166 -0.37 0.79 -8.32
CA ARG A 166 -0.99 2.10 -8.51
C ARG A 166 0.10 3.14 -8.32
N ILE A 167 0.38 3.92 -9.37
CA ILE A 167 1.33 5.04 -9.31
C ILE A 167 0.52 6.33 -9.35
N ILE A 168 0.54 7.08 -8.25
CA ILE A 168 -0.03 8.43 -8.17
C ILE A 168 1.13 9.42 -8.25
N LYS A 169 1.07 10.32 -9.22
CA LYS A 169 2.01 11.42 -9.34
C LYS A 169 1.53 12.57 -8.47
N HIS A 170 2.38 12.97 -7.52
CA HIS A 170 2.28 14.24 -6.80
C HIS A 170 3.08 15.31 -7.55
N ASP A 171 3.37 16.46 -6.97
CA ASP A 171 4.04 17.57 -7.68
C ASP A 171 5.28 17.11 -8.46
N ASN A 172 6.31 16.65 -7.74
CA ASN A 172 7.61 16.25 -8.27
C ASN A 172 8.10 14.90 -7.73
N TRP A 173 7.21 14.13 -7.11
CA TRP A 173 7.49 12.82 -6.55
C TRP A 173 6.28 11.89 -6.79
N TYR A 174 6.44 10.60 -6.53
CA TYR A 174 5.46 9.57 -6.81
C TYR A 174 5.16 8.75 -5.57
N GLU A 175 3.87 8.49 -5.39
CA GLU A 175 3.35 7.49 -4.49
C GLU A 175 3.10 6.21 -5.29
N ILE A 176 3.71 5.12 -4.85
CA ILE A 176 3.57 3.83 -5.50
C ILE A 176 2.98 2.86 -4.49
N THR A 177 1.73 2.49 -4.73
CA THR A 177 1.02 1.51 -3.92
C THR A 177 1.06 0.17 -4.61
N VAL A 178 1.58 -0.86 -3.93
CA VAL A 178 1.46 -2.24 -4.41
C VAL A 178 0.48 -2.97 -3.51
N ASP A 179 -0.64 -3.38 -4.11
CA ASP A 179 -1.64 -4.23 -3.49
C ASP A 179 -1.25 -5.70 -3.70
N MET A 180 -0.83 -6.36 -2.62
CA MET A 180 -0.40 -7.75 -2.68
C MET A 180 -1.58 -8.75 -2.71
N GLY A 181 -2.79 -8.32 -2.34
CA GLY A 181 -4.00 -9.14 -2.47
C GLY A 181 -4.40 -9.38 -3.93
N LEU A 182 -3.99 -8.49 -4.84
CA LEU A 182 -4.20 -8.63 -6.29
C LEU A 182 -3.19 -9.58 -6.93
N GLN A 183 -1.92 -9.56 -6.53
CA GLN A 183 -0.90 -10.44 -7.11
C GLN A 183 -1.15 -11.91 -6.76
N ASP A 184 -1.54 -12.23 -5.53
CA ASP A 184 -1.90 -13.60 -5.15
C ASP A 184 -3.14 -14.09 -5.88
N ARG A 185 -4.14 -13.22 -6.12
CA ARG A 185 -5.31 -13.56 -6.96
C ARG A 185 -4.91 -13.78 -8.41
N VAL A 186 -4.10 -12.90 -9.02
CA VAL A 186 -3.66 -13.06 -10.42
C VAL A 186 -2.83 -14.32 -10.58
N VAL A 187 -1.85 -14.57 -9.71
CA VAL A 187 -1.03 -15.79 -9.76
C VAL A 187 -1.87 -17.05 -9.52
N LYS A 188 -2.78 -17.04 -8.55
CA LYS A 188 -3.67 -18.18 -8.27
C LYS A 188 -4.65 -18.42 -9.42
N THR A 189 -5.24 -17.37 -9.98
CA THR A 189 -6.16 -17.46 -11.11
C THR A 189 -5.44 -17.87 -12.38
N SER A 190 -4.25 -17.34 -12.67
CA SER A 190 -3.42 -17.79 -13.80
C SER A 190 -3.02 -19.26 -13.64
N LYS A 191 -2.57 -19.70 -12.45
CA LYS A 191 -2.29 -21.12 -12.19
C LYS A 191 -3.53 -22.01 -12.33
N ALA A 192 -4.69 -21.54 -11.88
CA ALA A 192 -5.95 -22.25 -12.04
C ALA A 192 -6.35 -22.36 -13.53
N LEU A 193 -6.26 -21.25 -14.28
CA LEU A 193 -6.50 -21.22 -15.73
C LEU A 193 -5.56 -22.15 -16.50
N PHE A 194 -4.25 -22.12 -16.20
CA PHE A 194 -3.27 -23.01 -16.81
C PHE A 194 -3.54 -24.48 -16.46
N SER A 195 -3.87 -24.77 -15.20
CA SER A 195 -4.21 -26.13 -14.77
C SER A 195 -5.50 -26.63 -15.45
N ASP A 196 -6.49 -25.75 -15.64
CA ASP A 196 -7.74 -26.07 -16.32
C ASP A 196 -7.56 -26.25 -17.83
N ILE A 197 -6.64 -25.50 -18.47
CA ILE A 197 -6.22 -25.73 -19.86
C ILE A 197 -5.64 -27.13 -19.99
N ILE A 198 -4.66 -27.48 -19.15
CA ILE A 198 -3.96 -28.78 -19.21
C ILE A 198 -4.93 -29.95 -18.92
N LYS A 199 -5.83 -29.79 -17.94
CA LYS A 199 -6.80 -30.85 -17.57
C LYS A 199 -7.88 -31.08 -18.63
N ASN A 200 -8.13 -30.12 -19.50
CA ASN A 200 -9.19 -30.18 -20.50
C ASN A 200 -8.65 -30.05 -21.93
N ASP A 201 -7.36 -30.34 -22.15
CA ASP A 201 -6.67 -30.21 -23.45
C ASP A 201 -7.34 -31.05 -24.55
N ASP A 202 -7.94 -32.19 -24.17
CA ASP A 202 -8.65 -33.12 -25.07
C ASP A 202 -10.18 -32.87 -25.17
N LYS A 203 -10.71 -31.79 -24.58
CA LYS A 203 -12.15 -31.51 -24.54
C LYS A 203 -12.50 -30.21 -25.24
N GLU A 204 -13.49 -30.26 -26.13
CA GLU A 204 -14.02 -29.07 -26.81
C GLU A 204 -14.60 -28.10 -25.77
N ARG A 205 -14.12 -26.85 -25.78
CA ARG A 205 -14.58 -25.82 -24.85
C ARG A 205 -15.99 -25.37 -25.20
N LEU A 206 -16.92 -25.49 -24.26
CA LEU A 206 -18.28 -24.97 -24.41
C LEU A 206 -18.34 -23.52 -23.91
N HIS A 207 -19.22 -22.72 -24.48
CA HIS A 207 -19.43 -21.30 -24.11
C HIS A 207 -19.78 -21.12 -22.60
N SER A 208 -20.30 -22.16 -21.96
CA SER A 208 -20.60 -22.20 -20.52
C SER A 208 -19.36 -22.36 -19.62
N ASP A 209 -18.20 -22.70 -20.17
CA ASP A 209 -16.95 -22.86 -19.42
C ASP A 209 -16.19 -21.54 -19.26
N GLU A 210 -16.45 -20.56 -20.13
CA GLU A 210 -15.81 -19.23 -20.09
C GLU A 210 -16.10 -18.49 -18.78
N THR A 211 -17.30 -18.63 -18.22
CA THR A 211 -17.72 -17.95 -16.98
C THR A 211 -17.32 -18.70 -15.70
N LYS A 212 -16.75 -19.90 -15.79
CA LYS A 212 -16.25 -20.64 -14.63
C LYS A 212 -14.87 -20.17 -14.18
N ALA A 213 -14.03 -19.73 -15.13
CA ALA A 213 -12.66 -19.35 -14.87
C ALA A 213 -12.41 -17.83 -14.88
N LEU A 214 -13.37 -17.04 -15.39
CA LEU A 214 -13.32 -15.59 -15.30
C LEU A 214 -13.63 -15.10 -13.88
N ILE A 215 -13.01 -13.98 -13.53
CA ILE A 215 -13.19 -13.26 -12.27
C ILE A 215 -14.69 -13.04 -12.04
N LYS A 216 -15.29 -13.81 -11.13
CA LYS A 216 -16.61 -13.48 -10.61
C LYS A 216 -16.45 -12.21 -9.78
N LYS A 217 -16.90 -11.10 -10.36
CA LYS A 217 -17.08 -9.82 -9.66
C LYS A 217 -18.24 -10.02 -8.69
N ASN A 218 -17.97 -10.67 -7.55
CA ASN A 218 -18.75 -10.68 -6.32
C ASN A 218 -18.21 -11.78 -5.40
N GLN A 219 -17.47 -11.40 -4.37
CA GLN A 219 -17.82 -11.61 -2.96
C GLN A 219 -16.73 -10.99 -2.06
N PRO A 220 -17.13 -10.41 -0.91
CA PRO A 220 -16.27 -9.63 -0.01
C PRO A 220 -15.06 -10.42 0.50
#